data_AF-A0A518C0Q2-F1
#
_entry.id   AF-A0A518C0Q2-F1
#
_cell.length_a   1.000
_cell.length_b   1.000
_cell.length_c   1.000
_cell.angle_alpha   90.00
_cell.angle_beta   90.00
_cell.angle_gamma   90.00
#
_symmetry.space_group_name_H-M   'P 1'
#
loop_
_entity.id
_entity.type
_entity.pdbx_description
1 polymer ?
#
loop_
_entity_poly.entity_id
_entity_poly.type
_entity_poly.pdbx_seq_one_letter_code
_entity_poly.pdbx_strand_id
1 'polypeptide(L)'
;MIGVGLFLAFWEFCVSITVRSPHSGVPVTVRTEDVGRALRDESGRVFYVVAKSEGEGHYGSRVRGGSEADEARSAGWDAGEALPAVAEGGEGGVVHDARGVQRRSGVGVWVVVLVVVAGLAAGGWWLWRSGVLAGGEAEPVGDVPAAEVSP
;
A
#
# COMPACT_ATOMS: atom_id res chain seq x y z
N MET A 1 -6.39 -36.94 22.92
CA MET A 1 -5.73 -35.76 23.52
C MET A 1 -4.49 -35.47 22.70
N ILE A 2 -4.59 -34.59 21.70
CA ILE A 2 -3.52 -34.31 20.73
C ILE A 2 -3.27 -32.80 20.76
N GLY A 3 -2.03 -32.42 21.08
CA GLY A 3 -1.34 -31.23 20.59
C GLY A 3 -1.99 -29.86 20.79
N VAL A 4 -1.93 -29.31 22.01
CA VAL A 4 -2.20 -27.87 22.28
C VAL A 4 -0.89 -27.17 22.68
N GLY A 5 0.21 -27.45 21.97
CA GLY A 5 1.56 -27.14 22.46
C GLY A 5 2.47 -26.32 21.54
N LEU A 6 2.02 -25.87 20.36
CA LEU A 6 2.93 -25.25 19.40
C LEU A 6 2.28 -24.13 18.57
N PHE A 7 1.65 -23.16 19.23
CA PHE A 7 1.07 -21.98 18.56
C PHE A 7 1.50 -20.65 19.21
N LEU A 8 2.59 -20.66 19.98
CA LEU A 8 3.12 -19.51 20.71
C LEU A 8 4.61 -19.34 20.43
N ALA A 9 4.98 -18.98 19.19
CA ALA A 9 6.34 -18.50 18.90
C ALA A 9 6.44 -17.71 17.58
N PHE A 10 5.33 -17.16 17.05
CA PHE A 10 5.35 -16.33 15.84
C PHE A 10 4.85 -14.91 16.13
N TRP A 11 5.20 -14.41 17.31
CA TRP A 11 5.15 -12.97 17.59
C TRP A 11 6.59 -12.47 17.52
N GLU A 12 7.12 -12.53 16.30
CA GLU A 12 8.44 -12.06 15.97
C GLU A 12 8.51 -10.57 16.29
N PHE A 13 9.50 -10.22 17.12
CA PHE A 13 9.84 -8.85 17.42
C PHE A 13 9.98 -8.10 16.10
N CYS A 14 9.18 -7.05 15.90
CA CYS A 14 9.46 -6.02 14.90
C CYS A 14 10.71 -5.24 15.33
N VAL A 15 11.88 -5.88 15.27
CA VAL A 15 13.16 -5.20 15.48
C VAL A 15 13.39 -4.34 14.24
N SER A 16 13.53 -3.04 14.45
CA SER A 16 14.00 -2.12 13.44
C SER A 16 15.51 -2.00 13.55
N ILE A 17 16.21 -2.18 12.43
CA ILE A 17 17.65 -2.05 12.28
C ILE A 17 17.93 -0.73 11.58
N THR A 18 18.80 0.09 12.15
CA THR A 18 19.25 1.32 11.48
C THR A 18 20.46 1.00 10.61
N VAL A 19 20.35 1.21 9.30
CA VAL A 19 21.40 0.96 8.31
C VAL A 19 21.63 2.22 7.51
N ARG A 20 22.89 2.60 7.27
CA ARG A 20 23.19 3.78 6.44
C ARG A 20 23.17 3.44 4.95
N SER A 21 22.60 4.34 4.14
CA SER A 21 22.60 4.21 2.68
C SER A 21 24.02 4.30 2.10
N PRO A 22 24.45 3.40 1.19
CA PRO A 22 25.77 3.45 0.55
C PRO A 22 25.92 4.60 -0.47
N HIS A 23 24.85 5.34 -0.73
CA HIS A 23 24.83 6.47 -1.66
C HIS A 23 24.85 7.81 -0.92
N SER A 24 23.93 8.01 0.02
CA SER A 24 23.76 9.28 0.73
C SER A 24 24.44 9.33 2.10
N GLY A 25 24.77 8.17 2.70
CA GLY A 25 25.29 8.10 4.07
C GLY A 25 24.25 8.38 5.17
N VAL A 26 23.00 8.67 4.78
CA VAL A 26 21.88 8.93 5.68
C VAL A 26 21.45 7.63 6.36
N PRO A 27 21.19 7.63 7.69
CA PRO A 27 20.66 6.48 8.39
C PRO A 27 19.22 6.19 7.96
N VAL A 28 18.95 4.95 7.59
CA VAL A 28 17.64 4.45 7.18
C VAL A 28 17.19 3.38 8.18
N THR A 29 16.00 3.54 8.71
CA THR A 29 15.38 2.55 9.60
C THR A 29 14.72 1.46 8.76
N VAL A 30 15.26 0.25 8.82
CA VAL A 30 14.84 -0.92 8.06
C VAL A 30 14.25 -1.95 9.02
N ARG A 31 13.26 -2.72 8.59
CA ARG A 31 12.74 -3.84 9.39
C ARG A 31 13.57 -5.09 9.15
N THR A 32 13.71 -5.93 10.17
CA THR A 32 14.40 -7.22 10.00
C THR A 32 13.79 -8.09 8.89
N GLU A 33 12.46 -8.01 8.67
CA GLU A 33 11.76 -8.72 7.58
C GLU A 33 12.14 -8.26 6.16
N ASP A 34 12.75 -7.08 6.03
CA ASP A 34 13.17 -6.51 4.74
C ASP A 34 14.67 -6.68 4.48
N VAL A 35 15.41 -7.37 5.36
CA VAL A 35 16.80 -7.75 5.12
C VAL A 35 16.89 -8.67 3.90
N GLY A 36 17.85 -8.41 3.01
CA GLY A 36 18.00 -9.13 1.73
C GLY A 36 17.02 -8.71 0.62
N ARG A 37 16.16 -7.71 0.86
CA ARG A 37 15.32 -7.07 -0.17
C ARG A 37 15.98 -5.81 -0.74
N ALA A 38 15.48 -5.39 -1.90
CA ALA A 38 15.85 -4.13 -2.52
C ALA A 38 15.12 -2.98 -1.82
N LEU A 39 15.89 -2.11 -1.17
CA LEU A 39 15.42 -0.88 -0.55
C LEU A 39 15.73 0.31 -1.45
N ARG A 40 15.02 1.41 -1.27
CA ARG A 40 15.29 2.67 -1.97
C ARG A 40 15.67 3.74 -0.96
N ASP A 41 16.68 4.54 -1.30
CA ASP A 41 17.01 5.74 -0.55
C ASP A 41 16.10 6.92 -0.95
N GLU A 42 16.30 8.06 -0.28
CA GLU A 42 15.58 9.32 -0.57
C GLU A 42 15.79 9.81 -2.01
N SER A 43 16.94 9.48 -2.61
CA SER A 43 17.25 9.77 -4.01
C SER A 43 16.61 8.77 -5.00
N GLY A 44 15.82 7.81 -4.50
CA GLY A 44 15.18 6.77 -5.29
C GLY A 44 16.11 5.66 -5.79
N ARG A 45 17.38 5.65 -5.35
CA ARG A 45 18.40 4.66 -5.74
C ARG A 45 18.24 3.39 -4.92
N VAL A 46 18.42 2.25 -5.58
CA VAL A 46 18.25 0.94 -4.96
C VAL A 46 19.51 0.52 -4.24
N PHE A 47 19.38 0.07 -2.99
CA PHE A 47 20.43 -0.59 -2.23
C PHE A 47 19.89 -1.83 -1.51
N TYR A 48 20.79 -2.68 -1.01
CA TYR A 48 20.49 -3.92 -0.32
C TYR A 48 21.04 -3.88 1.10
N VAL A 49 20.35 -4.51 2.03
CA VAL A 49 20.84 -4.70 3.40
C VAL A 49 21.45 -6.09 3.50
N VAL A 50 22.74 -6.14 3.82
CA VAL A 50 23.55 -7.37 3.89
C VAL A 50 24.12 -7.51 5.29
N ALA A 51 24.19 -8.73 5.80
CA ALA A 51 24.85 -9.02 7.08
C ALA A 51 26.36 -8.83 6.96
N LYS A 52 27.01 -8.31 8.01
CA LYS A 52 28.48 -8.20 8.06
C LYS A 52 29.12 -9.59 8.10
N SER A 53 30.32 -9.70 7.55
CA SER A 53 31.08 -10.96 7.55
C SER A 53 31.49 -11.41 8.96
N GLU A 54 31.69 -10.45 9.88
CA GLU A 54 32.01 -10.69 11.30
C GLU A 54 30.81 -11.17 12.14
N GLY A 55 29.62 -11.29 11.54
CA GLY A 55 28.44 -11.92 12.14
C GLY A 55 27.57 -11.01 13.00
N GLU A 56 28.02 -9.80 13.36
CA GLU A 56 27.22 -8.86 14.14
C GLU A 56 26.95 -7.56 13.35
N GLY A 57 25.68 -7.34 13.01
CA GLY A 57 25.21 -6.13 12.35
C GLY A 57 24.95 -6.26 10.85
N HIS A 58 24.42 -5.17 10.27
CA HIS A 58 24.04 -5.10 8.87
C HIS A 58 24.59 -3.81 8.24
N TYR A 59 24.92 -3.85 6.96
CA TYR A 59 25.36 -2.69 6.20
C TYR A 59 24.60 -2.58 4.87
N GLY A 60 24.54 -1.36 4.34
CA GLY A 60 23.96 -1.08 3.04
C GLY A 60 24.97 -1.35 1.92
N SER A 61 24.61 -2.18 0.95
CA SER A 61 25.43 -2.44 -0.24
C SER A 61 24.67 -2.08 -1.52
N ARG A 62 25.42 -1.71 -2.57
CA ARG A 62 24.87 -1.46 -3.90
C ARG A 62 24.50 -2.75 -4.63
N VAL A 63 25.07 -3.87 -4.20
CA VAL A 63 24.89 -5.19 -4.82
C VAL A 63 24.30 -6.18 -3.82
N ARG A 64 23.56 -7.17 -4.34
CA ARG A 64 22.82 -8.12 -3.49
C ARG A 64 23.71 -9.01 -2.62
N GLY A 65 24.93 -9.29 -3.09
CA GLY A 65 25.89 -10.15 -2.39
C GLY A 65 26.81 -9.41 -1.41
N GLY A 66 26.65 -8.10 -1.26
CA GLY A 66 27.65 -7.28 -0.58
C GLY A 66 28.90 -7.06 -1.44
N SER A 67 29.73 -6.12 -1.01
CA SER A 67 31.03 -5.83 -1.62
C SER A 67 31.98 -5.45 -0.50
N GLU A 68 33.20 -5.97 -0.53
CA GLU A 68 34.24 -5.64 0.46
C GLU A 68 34.47 -4.12 0.55
N ALA A 69 34.37 -3.41 -0.58
CA ALA A 69 34.50 -1.96 -0.63
C ALA A 69 33.34 -1.22 0.05
N ASP A 70 32.14 -1.81 0.10
CA ASP A 70 30.99 -1.25 0.82
C ASP A 70 31.06 -1.59 2.32
N GLU A 71 31.54 -2.78 2.68
CA GLU A 71 31.76 -3.19 4.07
C GLU A 71 32.84 -2.32 4.75
N ALA A 72 33.98 -2.12 4.08
CA ALA A 72 35.04 -1.22 4.56
C ALA A 72 34.55 0.24 4.72
N ARG A 73 33.66 0.70 3.83
CA ARG A 73 33.04 2.03 3.95
C ARG A 73 32.14 2.11 5.19
N SER A 74 31.35 1.07 5.46
CA SER A 74 30.52 1.00 6.66
C SER A 74 31.37 0.98 7.93
N ALA A 75 32.48 0.24 7.94
CA ALA A 75 33.40 0.19 9.07
C ALA A 75 34.02 1.57 9.38
N GLY A 76 34.35 2.36 8.36
CA GLY A 76 34.82 3.74 8.54
C GLY A 76 33.79 4.65 9.21
N TRP A 77 32.49 4.40 9.00
CA TRP A 77 31.43 5.17 9.66
C TRP A 77 31.20 4.74 11.11
N ASP A 78 31.31 3.44 11.40
CA ASP A 78 31.20 2.90 12.75
C ASP A 78 32.39 3.33 13.63
N ALA A 79 33.57 3.51 13.04
CA ALA A 79 34.76 4.02 13.71
C ALA A 79 34.67 5.51 14.10
N GLY A 80 33.56 6.20 13.77
CA GLY A 80 33.38 7.62 14.06
C GLY A 80 34.27 8.54 13.20
N GLU A 81 34.84 8.02 12.12
CA GLU A 81 35.61 8.82 11.17
C GLU A 81 34.63 9.71 10.39
N ALA A 82 34.46 10.93 10.89
CA ALA A 82 33.64 11.96 10.29
C ALA A 82 34.20 12.32 8.91
N LEU A 83 33.76 11.61 7.88
CA LEU A 83 33.89 12.06 6.50
C LEU A 83 33.24 13.45 6.37
N PRO A 84 33.77 14.31 5.49
CA PRO A 84 33.31 15.69 5.35
C PRO A 84 31.80 15.69 5.13
N ALA A 85 31.11 16.44 6.00
CA ALA A 85 29.67 16.58 6.03
C ALA A 85 29.13 16.83 4.62
N VAL A 86 28.45 15.82 4.05
CA VAL A 86 27.51 16.07 2.96
C VAL A 86 26.34 16.78 3.62
N ALA A 87 26.17 18.04 3.22
CA ALA A 87 25.25 18.99 3.81
C ALA A 87 23.79 18.52 3.73
N GLU A 88 23.11 18.74 4.87
CA GLU A 88 21.69 19.05 5.05
C GLU A 88 20.61 17.99 4.82
N GLY A 89 19.87 17.76 5.92
CA GLY A 89 18.43 18.02 5.94
C GLY A 89 17.54 16.83 6.30
N GLY A 90 16.99 16.82 7.51
CA GLY A 90 15.74 16.09 7.78
C GLY A 90 15.68 15.35 9.12
N GLU A 91 15.22 16.03 10.16
CA GLU A 91 14.58 15.39 11.30
C GLU A 91 13.37 14.57 10.82
N GLY A 92 13.32 13.30 11.22
CA GLY A 92 12.23 12.39 10.91
C GLY A 92 12.74 11.17 10.16
N GLY A 93 13.18 10.15 10.91
CA GLY A 93 13.42 8.82 10.35
C GLY A 93 12.14 8.28 9.72
N VAL A 94 11.92 8.58 8.44
CA VAL A 94 10.84 8.03 7.64
C VAL A 94 11.15 6.54 7.55
N VAL A 95 10.34 5.73 8.23
CA VAL A 95 10.35 4.27 8.07
C VAL A 95 9.96 4.00 6.62
N HIS A 96 10.96 3.80 5.76
CA HIS A 96 10.72 3.51 4.35
C HIS A 96 10.21 2.08 4.24
N ASP A 97 8.90 1.96 4.00
CA ASP A 97 8.29 0.69 3.63
C ASP A 97 8.86 0.26 2.27
N ALA A 98 9.59 -0.86 2.27
CA ALA A 98 10.17 -1.50 1.09
C ALA A 98 9.10 -1.98 0.10
N ARG A 99 7.82 -1.92 0.47
CA ARG A 99 6.69 -2.12 -0.44
C ARG A 99 6.53 -0.86 -1.28
N GLY A 100 7.35 -0.77 -2.33
CA GLY A 100 7.22 0.24 -3.37
C GLY A 100 5.75 0.47 -3.65
N VAL A 101 5.28 1.70 -3.41
CA VAL A 101 3.90 2.21 -3.53
C VAL A 101 2.97 1.09 -3.97
N GLN A 102 2.30 0.43 -3.01
CA GLN A 102 1.19 -0.47 -3.33
C GLN A 102 0.28 0.35 -4.25
N ARG A 103 0.38 0.11 -5.56
CA ARG A 103 -0.56 0.62 -6.55
C ARG A 103 -1.86 0.09 -6.02
N ARG A 104 -2.67 0.95 -5.38
CA ARG A 104 -4.01 0.62 -4.90
C ARG A 104 -4.70 0.09 -6.14
N SER A 105 -4.75 -1.23 -6.25
CA SER A 105 -5.13 -1.86 -7.48
C SER A 105 -6.57 -1.41 -7.70
N GLY A 106 -6.84 -0.81 -8.85
CA GLY A 106 -8.16 -0.25 -9.16
C GLY A 106 -9.29 -1.29 -9.03
N VAL A 107 -8.94 -2.56 -8.83
CA VAL A 107 -9.81 -3.67 -8.44
C VAL A 107 -10.80 -3.27 -7.33
N GLY A 108 -10.37 -2.59 -6.27
CA GLY A 108 -11.29 -2.17 -5.20
C GLY A 108 -12.39 -1.23 -5.70
N VAL A 109 -12.01 -0.27 -6.56
CA VAL A 109 -12.95 0.67 -7.19
C VAL A 109 -13.86 -0.07 -8.18
N TRP A 110 -13.32 -0.98 -8.99
CA TRP A 110 -14.10 -1.78 -9.94
C TRP A 110 -15.11 -2.71 -9.26
N VAL A 111 -14.77 -3.29 -8.12
CA VAL A 111 -15.70 -4.10 -7.31
C VAL A 111 -16.86 -3.24 -6.81
N VAL A 112 -16.57 -2.06 -6.25
CA VAL A 112 -17.62 -1.14 -5.80
C VAL A 112 -18.53 -0.71 -6.96
N VAL A 113 -17.95 -0.37 -8.12
CA VAL A 113 -18.71 0.00 -9.32
C VAL A 113 -19.62 -1.16 -9.77
N LEU A 114 -19.10 -2.38 -9.81
CA LEU A 114 -19.88 -3.57 -10.17
C LEU A 114 -21.07 -3.80 -9.23
N VAL A 115 -20.86 -3.65 -7.91
CA VAL A 115 -21.95 -3.80 -6.92
C VAL A 115 -23.03 -2.73 -7.11
N VAL A 116 -22.65 -1.49 -7.37
CA VAL A 116 -23.62 -0.41 -7.61
C VAL A 116 -24.42 -0.67 -8.89
N VAL A 117 -23.77 -1.04 -9.99
CA VAL A 117 -24.45 -1.33 -11.26
C VAL A 117 -25.39 -2.53 -11.11
N ALA A 118 -24.95 -3.60 -10.45
CA ALA A 118 -25.78 -4.77 -10.19
C ALA A 118 -27.00 -4.43 -9.32
N GLY A 119 -26.81 -3.58 -8.29
CA GLY A 119 -27.89 -3.11 -7.43
C GLY A 119 -28.94 -2.28 -8.18
N LEU A 120 -28.50 -1.36 -9.04
CA LEU A 120 -29.40 -0.56 -9.88
C LEU A 120 -30.19 -1.41 -10.88
N ALA A 121 -29.51 -2.37 -11.53
CA ALA A 121 -30.17 -3.29 -12.45
C ALA A 121 -31.21 -4.17 -11.75
N ALA A 122 -30.88 -4.72 -10.58
CA ALA A 122 -31.79 -5.55 -9.78
C ALA A 122 -32.98 -4.73 -9.26
N GLY A 123 -32.73 -3.50 -8.76
CA GLY A 123 -33.77 -2.59 -8.27
C GLY A 123 -34.72 -2.15 -9.38
N GLY A 124 -34.18 -1.76 -10.54
CA GLY A 124 -34.99 -1.41 -11.72
C GLY A 124 -35.85 -2.57 -12.22
N TRP A 125 -35.29 -3.78 -12.27
CA TRP A 125 -36.05 -4.98 -12.63
C TRP A 125 -37.17 -5.30 -11.63
N TRP A 126 -36.90 -5.15 -10.33
CA TRP A 126 -37.91 -5.36 -9.28
C TRP A 126 -39.06 -4.34 -9.38
N LEU A 127 -38.74 -3.05 -9.59
CA LEU A 127 -39.74 -1.98 -9.77
C LEU A 127 -40.59 -2.16 -11.02
N TRP A 128 -39.98 -2.62 -12.12
CA TRP A 128 -40.71 -2.94 -13.34
C TRP A 128 -41.65 -4.14 -13.11
N ARG A 129 -41.15 -5.20 -12.46
CA ARG A 129 -41.94 -6.40 -12.16
C ARG A 129 -43.07 -6.16 -11.17
N SER A 130 -42.91 -5.24 -10.21
CA SER A 130 -43.93 -4.95 -9.20
C SER A 130 -45.12 -4.15 -9.75
N GLY A 131 -45.08 -3.70 -11.02
CA GLY A 131 -46.16 -2.94 -11.62
C GLY A 131 -46.29 -1.50 -11.08
N VAL A 132 -45.39 -1.06 -10.21
CA VAL A 132 -45.34 0.30 -9.67
C VAL A 132 -45.18 1.33 -10.80
N LEU A 133 -44.50 0.96 -11.89
CA LEU A 133 -44.33 1.79 -13.08
C LEU A 133 -45.42 1.55 -14.15
N ALA A 134 -46.32 0.59 -13.97
CA ALA A 134 -47.38 0.26 -14.91
C ALA A 134 -48.70 1.02 -14.63
N GLY A 135 -48.79 1.72 -13.50
CA GLY A 135 -50.01 2.39 -13.01
C GLY A 135 -50.26 3.79 -13.60
N GLY A 136 -50.20 3.92 -14.92
CA GLY A 136 -50.57 5.13 -15.65
C GLY A 136 -51.61 4.80 -16.72
N GLU A 137 -52.62 4.01 -16.39
CA GLU A 137 -53.82 3.96 -17.23
C GLU A 137 -54.40 5.37 -17.22
N ALA A 138 -54.24 6.08 -18.32
CA ALA A 138 -54.86 7.37 -18.53
C ALA A 138 -56.36 7.18 -18.26
N GLU A 139 -56.87 7.79 -17.20
CA GLU A 139 -58.31 7.81 -16.97
C GLU A 139 -58.96 8.25 -18.29
N PRO A 140 -59.95 7.51 -18.80
CA PRO A 140 -60.68 7.93 -19.97
C PRO A 140 -61.20 9.32 -19.67
N VAL A 141 -60.75 10.31 -20.45
CA VAL A 141 -61.19 11.70 -20.37
C VAL A 141 -62.71 11.64 -20.40
N GLY A 142 -63.33 11.86 -19.24
CA GLY A 142 -64.77 11.74 -19.08
C GLY A 142 -65.45 12.57 -20.16
N ASP A 143 -66.37 11.93 -20.88
CA ASP A 143 -67.10 12.56 -21.98
C ASP A 143 -67.63 13.92 -21.52
N VAL A 144 -67.09 14.99 -22.10
CA VAL A 144 -67.55 16.35 -21.83
C VAL A 144 -69.00 16.41 -22.32
N PRO A 145 -70.00 16.67 -21.46
CA PRO A 145 -71.38 16.75 -21.90
C PRO A 145 -71.45 17.86 -22.96
N ALA A 146 -71.92 17.49 -24.15
CA ALA A 146 -72.12 18.41 -25.25
C ALA A 146 -73.01 19.55 -24.76
N ALA A 147 -72.44 20.74 -24.61
CA ALA A 147 -73.19 21.93 -24.25
C ALA A 147 -74.29 22.14 -25.31
N GLU A 148 -75.55 22.06 -24.88
CA GLU A 148 -76.70 22.37 -25.73
C GLU A 148 -76.57 23.81 -26.21
N VAL A 149 -76.29 23.97 -27.50
CA VAL A 149 -76.30 25.28 -28.17
C VAL A 149 -77.76 25.64 -28.40
N SER A 150 -78.28 26.55 -27.57
CA SER A 150 -79.61 27.13 -27.78
C SER A 150 -79.61 28.05 -29.01
N PRO A 151 -80.62 27.96 -29.89
CA PRO A 151 -80.73 28.78 -31.10
C PRO A 151 -81.13 30.23 -30.83
#